data_AF-A0A8J7QPD5-F1
#
_entry.id   AF-A0A8J7QPD5-F1
#
_cell.length_a   1.000
_cell.length_b   1.000
_cell.length_c   1.000
_cell.angle_alpha   90.00
_cell.angle_beta   90.00
_cell.angle_gamma   90.00
#
_symmetry.space_group_name_H-M   'P 1'
#
loop_
_entity.id
_entity.type
_entity.pdbx_description
1 polymer ?
#
loop_
_entity_poly.entity_id
_entity_poly.type
_entity_poly.pdbx_seq_one_letter_code
_entity_poly.pdbx_strand_id
1 'polypeptide(L)'
;MGIIILTALVNLAVGSASAKWALLGPIFVPILMNVGISPDLAQAAYRVGDSCSNIITPLMPYFPLVVVYCQKYVKHTGIGTLVSLMLPFTVCYMVTWSIFLLIYWGLGIPLGLDASYTYTLPN
;
A
#
# COMPACT_ATOMS: atom_id res chain seq x y z
N MET A 1 2.38 -9.32 5.87
CA MET A 1 3.64 -8.73 5.35
C MET A 1 3.83 -8.91 3.85
N GLY A 2 3.71 -10.11 3.29
CA GLY A 2 3.95 -10.36 1.84
C GLY A 2 3.14 -9.46 0.90
N ILE A 3 1.83 -9.34 1.10
CA ILE A 3 0.96 -8.47 0.27
C ILE A 3 1.32 -7.00 0.35
N ILE A 4 1.69 -6.51 1.54
CA ILE A 4 2.07 -5.11 1.76
C ILE A 4 3.30 -4.77 0.90
N ILE A 5 4.35 -5.61 1.01
CA ILE A 5 5.61 -5.41 0.27
C ILE A 5 5.37 -5.56 -1.24
N LEU A 6 4.67 -6.62 -1.66
CA LEU A 6 4.35 -6.84 -3.07
C LEU A 6 3.61 -5.65 -3.66
N THR A 7 2.58 -5.17 -2.97
CA THR A 7 1.75 -4.06 -3.44
C THR A 7 2.58 -2.78 -3.53
N ALA A 8 3.43 -2.51 -2.54
CA ALA A 8 4.31 -1.35 -2.55
C ALA A 8 5.31 -1.37 -3.72
N LEU A 9 5.82 -2.56 -4.09
CA LEU A 9 6.68 -2.71 -5.26
C LEU A 9 5.92 -2.48 -6.57
N VAL A 10 4.74 -3.11 -6.72
CA VAL A 10 3.89 -2.95 -7.92
C VAL A 10 3.45 -1.50 -8.10
N ASN A 11 3.24 -0.76 -7.00
CA ASN A 11 2.87 0.65 -7.00
C ASN A 11 3.88 1.56 -7.71
N LEU A 12 5.16 1.17 -7.77
CA LEU A 12 6.18 1.93 -8.50
C LEU A 12 5.95 1.87 -10.02
N ALA A 13 5.27 0.83 -10.51
CA ALA A 13 4.94 0.65 -11.93
C ALA A 13 3.50 1.06 -12.26
N VAL A 14 2.55 0.87 -11.33
CA VAL A 14 1.13 1.15 -11.55
C VAL A 14 0.61 2.07 -10.44
N GLY A 15 0.50 3.37 -10.71
CA GLY A 15 0.07 4.35 -9.72
C GLY A 15 -1.41 4.29 -9.33
N SER A 16 -2.27 3.68 -10.16
CA SER A 16 -3.71 3.58 -9.86
C SER A 16 -4.01 2.50 -8.82
N ALA A 17 -4.68 2.87 -7.73
CA ALA A 17 -5.11 1.95 -6.69
C ALA A 17 -6.21 0.99 -7.17
N SER A 18 -7.11 1.41 -8.06
CA SER A 18 -8.14 0.52 -8.58
C SER A 18 -7.57 -0.46 -9.62
N ALA A 19 -6.67 -0.01 -10.49
CA ALA A 19 -6.05 -0.86 -11.49
C ALA A 19 -5.19 -1.97 -10.87
N LYS A 20 -4.40 -1.63 -9.83
CA LYS A 20 -3.62 -2.62 -9.09
C LYS A 20 -4.49 -3.64 -8.37
N TRP A 21 -5.56 -3.19 -7.70
CA TRP A 21 -6.46 -4.13 -7.03
C TRP A 21 -7.20 -5.03 -8.01
N ALA A 22 -7.58 -4.51 -9.18
CA ALA A 22 -8.20 -5.32 -10.24
C ALA A 22 -7.26 -6.43 -10.74
N LEU A 23 -5.93 -6.20 -10.71
CA LEU A 23 -4.94 -7.21 -11.05
C LEU A 23 -4.66 -8.19 -9.89
N LEU A 24 -4.39 -7.67 -8.70
CA LEU A 24 -3.93 -8.47 -7.55
C LEU A 24 -5.07 -9.19 -6.83
N GLY A 25 -6.23 -8.56 -6.70
CA GLY A 25 -7.37 -9.06 -5.93
C GLY A 25 -7.83 -10.45 -6.38
N PRO A 26 -8.18 -10.66 -7.66
CA PRO A 26 -8.64 -11.95 -8.16
C PRO A 26 -7.63 -13.10 -8.01
N ILE A 27 -6.33 -12.79 -7.92
CA ILE A 27 -5.26 -13.78 -7.80
C ILE A 27 -4.97 -14.07 -6.33
N PHE A 28 -4.69 -13.03 -5.55
CA PHE A 28 -4.19 -13.19 -4.19
C PHE A 28 -5.29 -13.41 -3.16
N VAL A 29 -6.50 -12.87 -3.34
CA VAL A 29 -7.59 -13.08 -2.37
C VAL A 29 -7.94 -14.57 -2.26
N PRO A 30 -8.17 -15.33 -3.35
CA PRO A 30 -8.41 -16.77 -3.25
C PRO A 30 -7.23 -17.56 -2.65
N ILE A 31 -5.99 -17.20 -3.00
CA ILE A 31 -4.79 -17.87 -2.45
C ILE A 31 -4.71 -17.66 -0.93
N LEU A 32 -4.99 -16.45 -0.46
CA LEU A 32 -4.96 -16.11 0.97
C LEU A 32 -6.11 -16.78 1.74
N MET A 33 -7.29 -16.86 1.14
CA MET A 33 -8.44 -17.57 1.72
C MET A 33 -8.13 -19.05 1.93
N ASN A 34 -7.40 -19.70 1.01
CA ASN A 34 -6.98 -21.10 1.18
C ASN A 34 -6.03 -21.34 2.35
N VAL A 35 -5.33 -20.30 2.83
CA VAL A 35 -4.47 -20.36 4.03
C VAL A 35 -5.12 -19.70 5.24
N GLY A 36 -6.44 -19.49 5.19
CA GLY A 36 -7.25 -19.02 6.32
C GLY A 36 -7.27 -17.50 6.54
N ILE A 37 -6.75 -16.71 5.60
CA ILE A 37 -6.79 -15.23 5.66
C ILE A 37 -8.06 -14.71 4.97
N SER A 38 -8.79 -13.82 5.64
CA SER A 38 -10.00 -13.23 5.06
C SER A 38 -9.73 -12.27 3.90
N PRO A 39 -10.71 -12.07 3.00
CA PRO A 39 -10.68 -11.00 2.01
C PRO A 39 -10.47 -9.61 2.63
N ASP A 40 -11.06 -9.36 3.80
CA ASP A 40 -10.97 -8.08 4.50
C ASP A 40 -9.54 -7.77 4.93
N LEU A 41 -8.84 -8.76 5.52
CA LEU A 41 -7.44 -8.62 5.91
C LEU A 41 -6.53 -8.51 4.68
N ALA A 42 -6.82 -9.25 3.61
CA ALA A 42 -6.10 -9.15 2.35
C ALA A 42 -6.23 -7.74 1.74
N GLN A 43 -7.43 -7.17 1.73
CA GLN A 43 -7.70 -5.83 1.23
C GLN A 43 -7.07 -4.75 2.12
N ALA A 44 -7.12 -4.92 3.45
CA ALA A 44 -6.44 -4.03 4.39
C ALA A 44 -4.92 -4.01 4.14
N ALA A 45 -4.30 -5.18 4.02
CA ALA A 45 -2.88 -5.32 3.71
C ALA A 45 -2.51 -4.70 2.34
N TYR A 46 -3.38 -4.85 1.34
CA TYR A 46 -3.22 -4.19 0.05
C TYR A 46 -3.23 -2.66 0.19
N ARG A 47 -4.21 -2.10 0.91
CA ARG A 47 -4.31 -0.64 1.11
C ARG A 47 -3.15 -0.06 1.88
N VAL A 48 -2.61 -0.80 2.86
CA VAL A 48 -1.37 -0.42 3.53
C VAL A 48 -0.25 -0.27 2.50
N GLY A 49 0.01 -1.32 1.70
CA GLY A 49 1.09 -1.31 0.71
C GLY A 49 0.93 -0.26 -0.40
N ASP A 50 -0.27 -0.11 -0.95
CA ASP A 50 -0.59 0.87 -2.01
C ASP A 50 -0.27 2.29 -1.56
N SER A 51 -0.62 2.65 -0.33
CA SER A 51 -0.42 3.99 0.19
C SER A 51 1.05 4.37 0.41
N CYS A 52 1.89 3.43 0.86
CA CYS A 52 3.22 3.77 1.39
C CYS A 52 4.21 4.25 0.33
N SER A 53 4.14 3.68 -0.87
CA SER A 53 5.05 3.95 -1.99
C SER A 53 4.54 5.00 -2.97
N ASN A 54 3.36 5.59 -2.75
CA ASN A 54 2.79 6.59 -3.66
C ASN A 54 3.63 7.87 -3.76
N ILE A 55 4.31 8.25 -2.68
CA ILE A 55 5.12 9.48 -2.65
C ILE A 55 6.45 9.36 -3.42
N ILE A 56 6.87 8.15 -3.76
CA ILE A 56 8.11 7.89 -4.51
C ILE A 56 7.86 7.41 -5.96
N THR A 57 6.61 7.26 -6.39
CA THR A 57 6.31 6.84 -7.77
C THR A 57 6.19 8.04 -8.70
N PRO A 58 7.12 8.23 -9.66
CA PRO A 58 7.03 9.32 -10.64
C PRO A 58 5.87 9.13 -11.63
N LEU A 59 5.28 7.94 -11.66
CA LEU A 59 4.12 7.60 -12.49
C LEU A 59 2.79 8.05 -11.87
N MET A 60 2.80 8.57 -10.64
CA MET A 60 1.61 9.17 -10.03
C MET A 60 1.23 10.44 -10.83
N PRO A 61 -0.04 10.60 -11.27
CA PRO A 61 -0.46 11.75 -12.08
C PRO A 61 -0.17 13.12 -11.45
N TYR A 62 -0.13 13.19 -10.12
CA TYR A 62 0.14 14.41 -9.36
C TYR A 62 1.63 14.68 -9.14
N PHE A 63 2.53 13.73 -9.45
CA PHE A 63 3.97 13.87 -9.18
C PHE A 63 4.60 15.09 -9.87
N PRO A 64 4.34 15.39 -11.15
CA PRO A 64 4.88 16.60 -11.79
C PRO A 64 4.44 17.90 -11.11
N LEU A 65 3.20 17.96 -10.62
CA LEU A 65 2.69 19.12 -9.88
C LEU A 65 3.47 19.34 -8.58
N VAL A 66 3.78 18.26 -7.85
CA VAL A 66 4.59 18.34 -6.62
C VAL A 66 6.00 18.83 -6.92
N VAL A 67 6.62 18.35 -8.01
CA VAL A 67 7.96 18.83 -8.43
C VAL A 67 7.93 20.33 -8.72
N VAL A 68 6.95 20.83 -9.48
CA VAL A 68 6.81 22.27 -9.78
C VAL A 68 6.61 23.09 -8.50
N TYR A 69 5.83 22.57 -7.55
CA TYR A 69 5.64 23.23 -6.25
C TYR A 69 6.94 23.31 -5.45
N CYS A 70 7.74 22.24 -5.41
CA CYS A 70 9.06 22.26 -4.78
C CYS A 70 10.03 23.21 -5.49
N GLN A 71 10.00 23.27 -6.83
CA GLN A 71 10.83 24.18 -7.64
C GLN A 71 10.54 25.67 -7.37
N LYS A 72 9.37 26.01 -6.81
CA LYS A 72 9.08 27.36 -6.33
C LYS A 72 10.06 27.82 -5.25
N TYR A 73 10.49 26.91 -4.38
CA TYR A 73 11.37 27.20 -3.25
C TYR A 73 12.81 26.73 -3.48
N VAL A 74 12.99 25.59 -4.16
CA VAL A 74 14.30 24.99 -4.45
C VAL A 74 14.41 24.68 -5.94
N LYS A 75 14.94 25.63 -6.70
CA LYS A 75 14.98 25.65 -8.18
C LYS A 75 15.60 24.40 -8.83
N HIS A 76 16.55 23.75 -8.16
CA HIS A 76 17.23 22.55 -8.67
C HIS A 76 16.50 21.23 -8.39
N THR A 77 15.31 21.27 -7.77
CA THR A 77 14.55 20.05 -7.48
C THR A 77 14.10 19.40 -8.79
N GLY A 78 14.50 18.15 -8.99
CA GLY A 78 14.00 17.29 -10.07
C GLY A 78 13.28 16.06 -9.53
N ILE A 79 12.92 15.15 -10.44
CA ILE A 79 12.26 13.88 -10.10
C ILE A 79 13.11 13.07 -9.12
N GLY A 80 14.39 12.84 -9.45
CA GLY A 80 15.29 12.07 -8.60
C GLY A 80 15.54 12.69 -7.23
N THR A 81 15.62 14.03 -7.16
CA THR A 81 15.76 14.76 -5.89
C THR A 81 14.56 14.52 -4.99
N LEU A 82 13.35 14.64 -5.53
CA LEU A 82 12.12 14.45 -4.77
C LEU A 82 11.95 12.99 -4.34
N VAL A 83 12.19 12.02 -5.23
CA VAL A 83 12.15 10.59 -4.89
C VAL A 83 13.14 10.26 -3.78
N SER A 84 14.38 10.74 -3.88
CA SER A 84 15.41 10.48 -2.86
C SER A 84 15.05 11.10 -1.51
N LEU A 85 14.47 12.30 -1.53
CA LEU A 85 13.99 12.98 -0.33
C LEU A 85 12.82 12.22 0.34
N MET A 86 11.92 11.66 -0.46
CA MET A 86 10.71 10.97 0.02
C MET A 86 10.95 9.49 0.39
N LEU A 87 12.03 8.87 -0.11
CA LEU A 87 12.38 7.48 0.18
C LEU A 87 12.41 7.13 1.68
N PRO A 88 13.09 7.88 2.58
CA PRO A 88 13.05 7.57 4.01
C PRO A 88 11.64 7.67 4.59
N PHE A 89 10.80 8.59 4.11
CA PHE A 89 9.41 8.69 4.54
C PHE A 89 8.60 7.45 4.13
N THR A 90 8.79 6.94 2.92
CA THR A 90 8.14 5.70 2.47
C THR A 90 8.53 4.52 3.37
N VAL A 91 9.80 4.39 3.74
CA VAL A 91 10.26 3.29 4.62
C VAL A 91 9.65 3.43 6.02
N CYS A 92 9.74 4.62 6.64
CA CYS A 92 9.16 4.86 7.96
C CYS A 92 7.65 4.64 7.97
N TYR A 93 6.95 5.11 6.94
CA TYR A 93 5.51 4.96 6.82
C TYR A 93 5.12 3.49 6.60
N MET A 94 5.84 2.75 5.75
CA MET A 94 5.60 1.32 5.55
C MET A 94 5.75 0.52 6.84
N VAL A 95 6.80 0.78 7.62
CA VAL A 95 7.02 0.11 8.92
C VAL A 95 5.92 0.47 9.90
N THR A 96 5.66 1.75 10.10
CA THR A 96 4.67 2.23 11.09
C THR A 96 3.27 1.73 10.75
N TRP A 97 2.87 1.81 9.48
CA TRP A 97 1.55 1.42 9.01
C TRP A 97 1.35 -0.10 9.04
N SER A 98 2.41 -0.87 8.77
CA SER A 98 2.38 -2.33 8.93
C SER A 98 2.26 -2.73 10.40
N ILE A 99 3.02 -2.10 11.28
CA ILE A 99 2.94 -2.33 12.74
C ILE A 99 1.54 -1.99 13.23
N PHE A 100 0.98 -0.87 12.80
CA PHE A 100 -0.38 -0.48 13.15
C PHE A 100 -1.41 -1.56 12.77
N LEU A 101 -1.36 -2.08 11.54
CA LEU A 101 -2.24 -3.17 11.11
C LEU A 101 -2.04 -4.45 11.96
N LEU A 102 -0.79 -4.80 12.27
CA LEU A 102 -0.49 -5.98 13.10
C LEU A 102 -0.99 -5.83 14.53
N ILE A 103 -0.88 -4.64 15.12
CA ILE A 103 -1.44 -4.33 16.45
C ILE A 103 -2.96 -4.40 16.40
N TYR A 104 -3.58 -3.82 15.38
CA TYR A 104 -5.04 -3.81 15.21
C TYR A 104 -5.60 -5.24 15.10
N TRP A 105 -4.92 -6.09 14.33
CA TRP A 105 -5.21 -7.51 14.23
C TRP A 105 -4.96 -8.25 15.54
N GLY A 106 -3.83 -8.02 16.20
CA GLY A 106 -3.48 -8.68 17.47
C GLY A 106 -4.43 -8.32 18.63
N LEU A 107 -5.03 -7.13 18.60
CA LEU A 107 -6.05 -6.69 19.54
C LEU A 107 -7.46 -7.18 19.18
N GLY A 108 -7.65 -7.79 18.00
CA GLY A 108 -8.94 -8.31 17.55
C GLY A 108 -9.98 -7.21 17.25
N ILE A 109 -9.54 -5.97 17.01
CA ILE A 109 -10.46 -4.86 16.70
C ILE A 109 -11.02 -5.10 15.29
N PRO A 110 -12.33 -5.06 15.05
CA PRO A 110 -12.89 -5.32 13.73
C PRO A 110 -12.44 -4.27 12.69
N LEU A 111 -11.96 -4.72 11.53
CA LEU A 111 -11.51 -3.83 10.44
C LEU A 111 -12.65 -2.99 9.82
N GLY A 112 -13.90 -3.38 10.08
CA GLY A 112 -15.11 -2.77 9.58
C GLY A 112 -16.34 -3.49 10.14
N LEU A 113 -17.52 -3.07 9.71
CA LEU A 113 -18.76 -3.74 10.05
C LEU A 113 -18.74 -5.17 9.47
N ASP A 114 -19.00 -6.16 10.31
CA ASP A 114 -18.97 -7.59 9.97
C ASP A 114 -17.65 -8.10 9.36
N ALA A 115 -16.54 -7.38 9.57
CA ALA A 115 -15.24 -7.78 9.06
C ALA A 115 -14.63 -8.93 9.90
N SER A 116 -13.99 -9.88 9.22
CA SER A 116 -13.25 -10.96 9.86
C SER A 116 -11.77 -10.87 9.51
N TYR A 117 -10.90 -11.42 10.36
CA TYR A 117 -9.48 -11.63 10.03
C TYR A 117 -9.22 -12.99 9.42
N THR A 118 -10.05 -13.97 9.76
CA THR A 118 -9.88 -15.37 9.40
C THR A 118 -10.98 -15.81 8.45
N TYR A 119 -10.63 -16.68 7.51
CA TYR A 119 -11.58 -17.32 6.63
C TYR A 119 -11.56 -18.83 6.84
N THR A 120 -12.73 -19.43 7.00
CA THR A 120 -12.91 -20.87 7.07
C THR A 120 -13.53 -21.35 5.76
N LEU A 121 -12.88 -22.30 5.09
CA LEU A 121 -13.42 -22.91 3.89
C LEU A 121 -14.79 -23.55 4.20
N PRO A 122 -15.84 -23.28 3.40
CA PRO A 122 -17.07 -24.06 3.52
C PRO A 122 -16.76 -25.52 3.20
N ASN A 123 -17.18 -26.41 4.11
CA ASN A 123 -17.00 -27.87 3.99
C ASN A 123 -17.60 -28.44 2.70
#